data_AF-A0A061DDC2-F1
#
_entry.id   AF-A0A061DDC2-F1
#
_cell.length_a   1.000
_cell.length_b   1.000
_cell.length_c   1.000
_cell.angle_alpha   90.00
_cell.angle_beta   90.00
_cell.angle_gamma   90.00
#
_symmetry.space_group_name_H-M   'P 1'
#
loop_
_entity.id
_entity.type
_entity.pdbx_description
1 polymer ?
#
loop_
_entity_poly.entity_id
_entity_poly.type
_entity_poly.pdbx_seq_one_letter_code
_entity_poly.pdbx_strand_id
1 'polypeptide(L)'
;MNNAVEAFRTVCRKVMSCWTALNLAVDNGWGGDSSEQKREALITQLIDFCLSKKQLYTDEVEDLLFDKMQTLFNVDIEDQSEVEIARLLVQLHNTCSTGDLSFAVELNEKLTKCSTEHCKVKDEVVEASSGESDDDTEGEGQDGEDGQDAGAAKGAGAKPRPRKTEELEDGWTKVL
;
A
#
# COMPACT_ATOMS: atom_id res chain seq x y z
N MET A 1 -25.71 -3.11 -24.20
CA MET A 1 -25.33 -3.25 -22.78
C MET A 1 -23.89 -3.71 -22.60
N ASN A 2 -23.35 -4.62 -23.40
CA ASN A 2 -21.97 -5.12 -23.24
C ASN A 2 -20.90 -4.01 -23.23
N ASN A 3 -21.05 -2.97 -24.05
CA ASN A 3 -20.08 -1.86 -24.08
C ASN A 3 -20.06 -1.03 -22.78
N ALA A 4 -21.21 -0.85 -22.13
CA ALA A 4 -21.29 -0.11 -20.87
C ALA A 4 -20.63 -0.89 -19.72
N VAL A 5 -20.79 -2.21 -19.70
CA VAL A 5 -20.16 -3.09 -18.71
C VAL A 5 -18.64 -3.11 -18.90
N GLU A 6 -18.16 -3.22 -20.14
CA GLU A 6 -16.73 -3.19 -20.44
C GLU A 6 -16.09 -1.82 -20.14
N ALA A 7 -16.81 -0.73 -20.42
CA ALA A 7 -16.39 0.62 -20.04
C ALA A 7 -16.31 0.76 -18.50
N PHE A 8 -17.34 0.32 -17.78
CA PHE A 8 -17.35 0.32 -16.31
C PHE A 8 -16.15 -0.44 -15.75
N ARG A 9 -15.91 -1.67 -16.22
CA ARG A 9 -14.77 -2.50 -15.81
C ARG A 9 -13.44 -1.80 -16.03
N THR A 10 -13.24 -1.23 -17.22
CA THR A 10 -11.98 -0.57 -17.58
C THR A 10 -11.71 0.64 -16.69
N VAL A 11 -12.73 1.49 -16.50
CA VAL A 11 -12.59 2.71 -15.71
C VAL A 11 -12.49 2.40 -14.22
N CYS A 12 -13.25 1.44 -13.70
CA CYS A 12 -13.16 0.98 -12.31
C CYS A 12 -11.75 0.49 -11.98
N ARG A 13 -11.13 -0.32 -12.86
CA ARG A 13 -9.73 -0.74 -12.68
C ARG A 13 -8.78 0.45 -12.60
N LYS A 14 -8.96 1.44 -13.47
CA LYS A 14 -8.15 2.65 -13.46
C LYS A 14 -8.32 3.47 -12.19
N VAL A 15 -9.56 3.66 -11.73
CA VAL A 15 -9.87 4.35 -10.46
C VAL A 15 -9.10 3.68 -9.32
N MET A 16 -9.19 2.35 -9.22
CA MET A 16 -8.49 1.59 -8.19
C MET A 16 -6.96 1.68 -8.31
N SER A 17 -6.42 1.70 -9.54
CA SER A 17 -4.97 1.88 -9.76
C SER A 17 -4.45 3.29 -9.43
N CYS A 18 -5.34 4.28 -9.36
CA CYS A 18 -4.99 5.65 -8.95
C CYS A 18 -5.29 5.91 -7.48
N TRP A 19 -5.87 4.94 -6.75
CA TRP A 19 -6.16 5.11 -5.35
C TRP A 19 -4.89 4.95 -4.50
N THR A 20 -4.42 6.07 -3.96
CA THR A 20 -3.15 6.16 -3.23
C THR A 20 -3.08 5.18 -2.07
N ALA A 21 -4.14 5.02 -1.28
CA ALA A 21 -4.16 4.12 -0.14
C ALA A 21 -3.90 2.66 -0.55
N LEU A 22 -4.51 2.21 -1.65
CA LEU A 22 -4.31 0.86 -2.18
C LEU A 22 -2.90 0.67 -2.75
N ASN A 23 -2.38 1.66 -3.47
CA ASN A 23 -1.03 1.60 -4.02
C ASN A 23 0.03 1.54 -2.91
N LEU A 24 -0.09 2.41 -1.89
CA LEU A 24 0.80 2.38 -0.73
C LEU A 24 0.72 1.05 0.01
N ALA A 25 -0.48 0.48 0.16
CA ALA A 25 -0.64 -0.81 0.81
C ALA A 25 0.06 -1.96 0.07
N VAL A 26 0.06 -1.91 -1.25
CA VAL A 26 0.72 -2.92 -2.09
C VAL A 26 2.23 -2.69 -2.11
N ASP A 27 2.68 -1.44 -2.32
CA ASP A 27 4.10 -1.07 -2.40
C ASP A 27 4.85 -1.36 -1.09
N ASN A 28 4.20 -1.11 0.06
CA ASN A 28 4.75 -1.41 1.38
C ASN A 28 4.56 -2.88 1.81
N GLY A 29 3.90 -3.71 0.98
CA GLY A 29 3.67 -5.12 1.29
C GLY A 29 2.77 -5.35 2.50
N TRP A 30 1.86 -4.42 2.83
CA TRP A 30 0.95 -4.55 3.97
C TRP A 30 -0.04 -5.70 3.84
N GLY A 31 -0.25 -6.20 2.62
CA GLY A 31 -1.00 -7.43 2.33
C GLY A 31 -0.17 -8.72 2.39
N GLY A 32 1.12 -8.66 2.76
CA GLY A 32 2.06 -9.79 2.74
C GLY A 32 2.54 -10.16 1.33
N ASP A 33 3.11 -11.35 1.18
CA ASP A 33 3.73 -11.84 -0.08
C ASP A 33 2.77 -11.88 -1.28
N SER A 34 1.46 -11.85 -1.02
CA SER A 34 0.41 -11.87 -2.04
C SER A 34 -0.34 -10.53 -2.17
N SER A 35 0.29 -9.41 -1.80
CA SER A 35 -0.33 -8.07 -1.85
C SER A 35 -0.86 -7.71 -3.25
N GLU A 36 -0.10 -8.01 -4.29
CA GLU A 36 -0.49 -7.82 -5.69
C GLU A 36 -1.73 -8.66 -6.06
N GLN A 37 -1.77 -9.93 -5.68
CA GLN A 37 -2.91 -10.81 -5.93
C GLN A 37 -4.15 -10.35 -5.16
N LYS A 38 -3.98 -9.84 -3.93
CA LYS A 38 -5.05 -9.25 -3.13
C LYS A 38 -5.61 -7.98 -3.78
N ARG A 39 -4.76 -7.14 -4.39
CA ARG A 39 -5.20 -5.97 -5.17
C ARG A 39 -6.14 -6.39 -6.30
N GLU A 40 -5.71 -7.35 -7.12
CA GLU A 40 -6.53 -7.83 -8.24
C GLU A 40 -7.82 -8.52 -7.77
N ALA A 41 -7.77 -9.24 -6.65
CA ALA A 41 -8.95 -9.83 -6.03
C ALA A 41 -9.95 -8.77 -5.57
N LEU A 42 -9.49 -7.72 -4.88
CA LEU A 42 -10.32 -6.59 -4.45
C LEU A 42 -11.00 -5.91 -5.64
N ILE A 43 -10.23 -5.59 -6.69
CA ILE A 43 -10.73 -4.96 -7.91
C ILE A 43 -11.82 -5.82 -8.56
N THR A 44 -11.58 -7.13 -8.65
CA THR A 44 -12.55 -8.06 -9.26
C THR A 44 -13.82 -8.16 -8.43
N GLN A 45 -13.70 -8.31 -7.11
CA GLN A 45 -14.85 -8.37 -6.20
C GLN A 45 -15.67 -7.08 -6.24
N LEU A 46 -15.02 -5.93 -6.28
CA LEU A 46 -15.66 -4.63 -6.37
C LEU A 46 -16.44 -4.47 -7.67
N ILE A 47 -15.83 -4.84 -8.81
CA ILE A 47 -16.49 -4.82 -10.12
C ILE A 47 -17.72 -5.72 -10.12
N ASP A 48 -17.58 -6.96 -9.65
CA ASP A 48 -18.67 -7.93 -9.63
C ASP A 48 -19.79 -7.47 -8.68
N PHE A 49 -19.45 -6.89 -7.53
CA PHE A 49 -20.40 -6.30 -6.61
C PHE A 49 -21.21 -5.18 -7.29
N CYS A 50 -20.52 -4.21 -7.91
CA CYS A 50 -21.17 -3.10 -8.61
C CYS A 50 -22.09 -3.58 -9.73
N LEU A 51 -21.63 -4.54 -10.55
CA LEU A 51 -22.40 -5.04 -11.69
C LEU A 51 -23.55 -5.97 -11.30
N SER A 52 -23.50 -6.60 -10.12
CA SER A 52 -24.57 -7.45 -9.61
C SER A 52 -25.79 -6.67 -9.13
N LYS A 53 -25.59 -5.40 -8.77
CA LYS A 53 -26.61 -4.53 -8.18
C LYS A 53 -27.29 -3.69 -9.26
N LYS A 54 -28.62 -3.57 -9.19
CA LYS A 54 -29.39 -2.68 -10.07
C LYS A 54 -29.26 -1.21 -9.67
N GLN A 55 -29.18 -0.95 -8.37
CA GLN A 55 -28.95 0.36 -7.78
C GLN A 55 -27.80 0.21 -6.79
N LEU A 56 -26.82 1.08 -6.91
CA LEU A 56 -25.61 1.07 -6.10
C LEU A 56 -25.65 2.32 -5.22
N TYR A 57 -25.48 2.13 -3.91
CA TYR A 57 -25.40 3.22 -2.95
C TYR A 57 -23.95 3.47 -2.55
N THR A 58 -23.61 4.72 -2.26
CA THR A 58 -22.24 5.10 -1.88
C THR A 58 -21.80 4.39 -0.60
N ASP A 59 -22.66 4.37 0.41
CA ASP A 59 -22.37 3.75 1.71
C ASP A 59 -22.03 2.25 1.56
N GLU A 60 -22.72 1.52 0.66
CA GLU A 60 -22.42 0.11 0.41
C GLU A 60 -21.04 -0.13 -0.21
N VAL A 61 -20.59 0.78 -1.08
CA VAL A 61 -19.28 0.69 -1.73
C VAL A 61 -18.18 1.14 -0.78
N GLU A 62 -18.43 2.18 0.00
CA GLU A 62 -17.57 2.68 1.06
C GLU A 62 -17.28 1.57 2.08
N ASP A 63 -18.31 0.98 2.66
CA ASP A 63 -18.19 -0.11 3.64
C ASP A 63 -17.38 -1.29 3.06
N LEU A 64 -17.61 -1.63 1.79
CA LEU A 64 -16.87 -2.70 1.11
C LEU A 64 -15.38 -2.35 0.95
N LEU A 65 -15.07 -1.11 0.56
CA LEU A 65 -13.69 -0.67 0.39
C LEU A 65 -12.96 -0.62 1.73
N PHE A 66 -13.60 -0.07 2.76
CA PHE A 66 -13.06 0.01 4.12
C PHE A 66 -12.79 -1.39 4.69
N ASP A 67 -13.78 -2.27 4.68
CA ASP A 67 -13.65 -3.66 5.15
C ASP A 67 -12.53 -4.41 4.43
N LYS A 68 -12.40 -4.22 3.12
CA LYS A 68 -11.38 -4.90 2.33
C LYS A 68 -9.98 -4.35 2.56
N MET A 69 -9.82 -3.04 2.73
CA MET A 69 -8.53 -2.46 3.08
C MET A 69 -8.06 -2.92 4.47
N GLN A 70 -8.98 -2.98 5.43
CA GLN A 70 -8.69 -3.50 6.76
C GLN A 70 -8.39 -5.01 6.74
N THR A 71 -9.20 -5.81 6.06
CA THR A 71 -9.07 -7.29 6.06
C THR A 71 -7.90 -7.79 5.21
N LEU A 72 -7.67 -7.19 4.04
CA LEU A 72 -6.65 -7.67 3.10
C LEU A 72 -5.27 -7.07 3.38
N PHE A 73 -5.22 -5.81 3.80
CA PHE A 73 -3.99 -5.03 3.93
C PHE A 73 -3.74 -4.50 5.34
N ASN A 74 -4.66 -4.72 6.31
CA ASN A 74 -4.54 -4.19 7.66
C ASN A 74 -4.35 -2.66 7.69
N VAL A 75 -5.02 -1.97 6.77
CA VAL A 75 -5.02 -0.51 6.64
C VAL A 75 -6.32 0.03 7.19
N ASP A 76 -6.19 1.01 8.10
CA ASP A 76 -7.29 1.86 8.50
C ASP A 76 -7.22 3.15 7.67
N ILE A 77 -8.34 3.55 7.09
CA ILE A 77 -8.40 4.69 6.18
C ILE A 77 -9.05 5.85 6.92
N GLU A 78 -8.29 6.92 7.15
CA GLU A 78 -8.74 8.08 7.95
C GLU A 78 -8.93 9.33 7.08
N ASP A 79 -8.48 9.30 5.82
CA ASP A 79 -8.50 10.43 4.90
C ASP A 79 -9.79 10.54 4.08
N GLN A 80 -10.77 9.64 4.32
CA GLN A 80 -12.04 9.55 3.60
C GLN A 80 -11.88 9.32 2.09
N SER A 81 -10.71 8.84 1.65
CA SER A 81 -10.46 8.55 0.23
C SER A 81 -11.37 7.43 -0.29
N GLU A 82 -11.74 6.46 0.55
CA GLU A 82 -12.73 5.43 0.27
C GLU A 82 -14.09 6.00 -0.10
N VAL A 83 -14.51 7.09 0.55
CA VAL A 83 -15.78 7.79 0.28
C VAL A 83 -15.74 8.45 -1.09
N GLU A 84 -14.61 9.08 -1.44
CA GLU A 84 -14.42 9.72 -2.75
C GLU A 84 -14.44 8.68 -3.89
N ILE A 85 -13.72 7.58 -3.71
CA ILE A 85 -13.69 6.46 -4.67
C ILE A 85 -15.10 5.85 -4.79
N ALA A 86 -15.79 5.61 -3.69
CA ALA A 86 -17.17 5.10 -3.70
C ALA A 86 -18.12 6.00 -4.50
N ARG A 87 -18.07 7.32 -4.29
CA ARG A 87 -18.89 8.29 -5.05
C ARG A 87 -18.60 8.24 -6.55
N LEU A 88 -17.33 8.18 -6.93
CA LEU A 88 -16.93 8.07 -8.34
C LEU A 88 -17.47 6.81 -9.00
N LEU A 89 -17.39 5.66 -8.30
CA LEU A 89 -17.86 4.38 -8.80
C LEU A 89 -19.39 4.33 -8.92
N VAL A 90 -20.12 4.87 -7.94
CA VAL A 90 -21.59 4.99 -8.01
C VAL A 90 -22.02 5.89 -9.16
N GLN A 91 -21.37 7.04 -9.32
CA GLN A 91 -21.66 7.93 -10.44
C GLN A 91 -21.41 7.24 -11.79
N LEU A 92 -20.28 6.53 -11.91
CA LEU A 92 -19.94 5.74 -13.10
C LEU A 92 -20.99 4.66 -13.38
N HIS A 93 -21.40 3.90 -12.35
CA HIS A 93 -22.43 2.87 -12.47
C HIS A 93 -23.75 3.45 -12.96
N ASN A 94 -24.16 4.60 -12.41
CA ASN A 94 -25.41 5.27 -12.78
C ASN A 94 -25.38 5.77 -14.23
N THR A 95 -24.31 6.43 -14.66
CA THR A 95 -24.16 6.90 -16.06
C THR A 95 -24.11 5.73 -17.05
N CYS A 96 -23.40 4.65 -16.70
CA CYS A 96 -23.36 3.44 -17.52
C CYS A 96 -24.73 2.76 -17.61
N SER A 97 -25.53 2.79 -16.53
CA SER A 97 -26.89 2.25 -16.49
C SER A 97 -27.87 3.07 -17.32
N THR A 98 -27.68 4.39 -17.43
CA THR A 98 -28.48 5.26 -18.32
C THR A 98 -28.02 5.19 -19.78
N GLY A 99 -26.91 4.53 -20.08
CA GLY A 99 -26.33 4.40 -21.41
C GLY A 99 -25.45 5.59 -21.84
N ASP A 100 -25.11 6.48 -20.91
CA ASP A 100 -24.19 7.58 -21.15
C ASP A 100 -22.77 7.18 -20.75
N LEU A 101 -21.89 7.09 -21.74
CA LEU A 101 -20.49 6.74 -21.55
C LEU A 101 -19.57 7.97 -21.47
N SER A 102 -20.12 9.18 -21.58
CA SER A 102 -19.34 10.42 -21.59
C SER A 102 -18.54 10.57 -20.30
N PHE A 103 -19.17 10.29 -19.16
CA PHE A 103 -18.51 10.31 -17.85
C PHE A 103 -17.40 9.25 -17.73
N ALA A 104 -17.65 8.04 -18.25
CA ALA A 104 -16.63 6.98 -18.25
C ALA A 104 -15.40 7.38 -19.08
N VAL A 105 -15.61 8.00 -20.26
CA VAL A 105 -14.53 8.49 -21.12
C VAL A 105 -13.78 9.64 -20.45
N GLU A 106 -14.48 10.61 -19.88
CA GLU A 106 -13.86 11.74 -19.18
C GLU A 106 -13.02 11.26 -17.99
N LEU A 107 -13.56 10.35 -17.17
CA LEU A 107 -12.86 9.80 -16.03
C LEU A 107 -11.64 8.98 -16.48
N ASN A 108 -11.77 8.20 -17.55
CA ASN A 108 -10.67 7.48 -18.17
C ASN A 108 -9.54 8.41 -18.63
N GLU A 109 -9.87 9.54 -19.25
CA GLU A 109 -8.89 10.54 -19.70
C GLU A 109 -8.21 11.26 -18.54
N LYS A 110 -8.98 11.64 -17.50
CA LYS A 110 -8.42 12.26 -16.28
C LYS A 110 -7.43 11.32 -15.59
N LEU A 111 -7.80 10.06 -15.43
CA LEU A 111 -6.96 9.06 -14.76
C LEU A 111 -5.75 8.64 -15.59
N THR A 112 -5.82 8.75 -16.92
CA THR A 112 -4.64 8.53 -17.79
C THR A 112 -3.54 9.56 -17.54
N LYS A 113 -3.88 10.74 -17.01
CA LYS A 113 -2.91 11.77 -16.59
C LYS A 113 -2.33 11.51 -15.19
N CYS A 114 -2.98 10.69 -14.37
CA CYS A 114 -2.49 10.22 -13.07
C CYS A 114 -1.47 9.07 -13.20
N SER A 115 -0.73 9.01 -14.31
CA SER A 115 0.31 8.00 -14.49
C SER A 115 1.30 8.07 -13.34
N THR A 116 1.53 6.90 -12.72
CA THR A 116 2.34 6.56 -11.55
C THR A 116 3.84 6.93 -11.66
N GLU A 117 4.19 7.82 -12.56
CA GLU A 117 5.55 8.34 -12.78
C GLU A 117 5.90 9.48 -11.81
N HIS A 118 4.91 10.11 -11.15
CA HIS A 118 5.13 11.27 -10.26
C HIS A 118 5.14 10.96 -8.76
N CYS A 119 4.87 9.72 -8.34
CA CYS A 119 4.90 9.31 -6.92
C CYS A 119 6.08 8.39 -6.57
N LYS A 120 7.11 8.30 -7.42
CA LYS A 120 8.41 7.79 -6.98
C LYS A 120 9.08 8.91 -6.20
N VAL A 121 8.91 8.92 -4.88
CA VAL A 121 9.83 9.65 -4.00
C VAL A 121 11.20 9.05 -4.26
N LYS A 122 12.00 9.76 -5.06
CA LYS A 122 13.42 9.53 -5.16
C LYS A 122 13.99 9.85 -3.78
N ASP A 123 14.37 8.83 -3.03
CA ASP A 123 15.43 8.95 -2.03
C ASP A 123 16.74 9.27 -2.78
N GLU A 124 16.85 10.51 -3.27
CA GLU A 124 18.12 11.09 -3.74
C GLU A 124 18.85 11.58 -2.50
N VAL A 125 19.62 10.67 -1.88
CA VAL A 125 20.70 11.05 -0.98
C VAL A 125 21.73 11.81 -1.84
N VAL A 126 21.65 13.12 -1.77
CA VAL A 126 22.58 14.06 -2.38
C VAL A 126 23.93 14.00 -1.66
N GLU A 127 24.85 13.18 -2.16
CA GLU A 127 26.28 13.37 -1.87
C GLU A 127 26.94 13.95 -3.11
N ALA A 128 27.07 15.28 -3.10
CA ALA A 128 27.84 16.02 -4.07
C ALA A 128 29.33 15.87 -3.76
N SER A 129 30.08 15.16 -4.62
CA SER A 129 31.48 15.50 -4.83
C SER A 129 31.92 15.12 -6.24
N SER A 130 32.18 16.14 -7.04
CA SER A 130 32.94 16.07 -8.28
C SER A 130 34.41 15.81 -7.93
N GLY A 131 35.03 14.80 -8.52
CA GLY A 131 36.43 14.49 -8.27
C GLY A 131 36.89 13.19 -8.91
N GLU A 132 37.15 13.27 -10.21
CA GLU A 132 38.10 12.44 -10.96
C GLU A 132 39.37 12.07 -10.17
N SER A 133 39.75 10.79 -10.13
CA SER A 133 41.11 10.26 -10.39
C SER A 133 41.26 8.78 -10.04
N ASP A 134 42.16 8.16 -10.80
CA ASP A 134 42.77 6.82 -10.81
C ASP A 134 43.08 6.13 -9.47
N ASP A 135 43.40 4.82 -9.57
CA ASP A 135 44.38 4.06 -8.76
C ASP A 135 43.87 2.70 -8.18
N ASP A 136 44.54 1.66 -8.71
CA ASP A 136 44.88 0.31 -8.25
C ASP A 136 43.84 -0.73 -7.79
N THR A 137 43.62 -1.67 -8.72
CA THR A 137 43.52 -3.12 -8.47
C THR A 137 44.81 -3.64 -7.83
N GLU A 138 44.73 -4.29 -6.67
CA GLU A 138 45.45 -5.52 -6.28
C GLU A 138 45.11 -5.82 -4.80
N GLY A 139 44.84 -7.09 -4.44
CA GLY A 139 44.85 -7.49 -3.02
C GLY A 139 43.93 -8.66 -2.64
N GLU A 140 44.25 -9.86 -3.12
CA GLU A 140 43.73 -11.10 -2.54
C GLU A 140 44.24 -11.29 -1.11
N GLY A 141 43.33 -11.60 -0.19
CA GLY A 141 43.63 -11.96 1.19
C GLY A 141 42.73 -13.09 1.65
N GLN A 142 43.09 -14.31 1.25
CA GLN A 142 42.51 -15.56 1.72
C GLN A 142 43.45 -16.16 2.77
N ASP A 143 43.01 -16.20 4.02
CA ASP A 143 43.53 -17.02 5.11
C ASP A 143 42.50 -16.88 6.25
N GLY A 144 42.06 -17.89 6.98
CA GLY A 144 42.56 -19.23 7.22
C GLY A 144 41.96 -19.62 8.58
N GLU A 145 41.50 -20.85 8.68
CA GLU A 145 40.71 -21.42 9.78
C GLU A 145 41.39 -21.41 11.16
N ASP A 146 40.54 -21.52 12.18
CA ASP A 146 40.65 -22.42 13.33
C ASP A 146 40.66 -21.76 14.73
N GLY A 147 39.82 -22.32 15.60
CA GLY A 147 39.62 -21.83 16.96
C GLY A 147 38.43 -22.49 17.66
N GLN A 148 38.38 -23.82 17.66
CA GLN A 148 37.58 -24.58 18.63
C GLN A 148 38.14 -24.37 20.04
N ASP A 149 37.32 -23.92 21.00
CA ASP A 149 37.48 -24.36 22.38
C ASP A 149 36.12 -24.46 23.08
N ALA A 150 35.88 -25.65 23.61
CA ALA A 150 34.71 -26.03 24.37
C ALA A 150 35.02 -25.87 25.87
N GLY A 151 34.31 -24.99 26.55
CA GLY A 151 34.46 -24.77 27.99
C GLY A 151 33.12 -24.71 28.73
N ALA A 152 32.61 -25.87 29.14
CA ALA A 152 31.45 -25.99 30.02
C ALA A 152 31.82 -25.60 31.47
N ALA A 153 31.02 -24.74 32.12
CA ALA A 153 30.97 -24.66 33.57
C ALA A 153 29.59 -24.23 34.08
N LYS A 154 28.98 -25.11 34.88
CA LYS A 154 27.78 -24.89 35.67
C LYS A 154 28.04 -23.89 36.81
N GLY A 155 27.07 -23.04 37.10
CA GLY A 155 27.05 -22.23 38.31
C GLY A 155 25.63 -21.76 38.64
N ALA A 156 25.07 -22.30 39.72
CA ALA A 156 23.72 -22.06 40.20
C ALA A 156 23.58 -20.70 40.92
N GLY A 157 22.38 -20.10 40.91
CA GLY A 157 21.92 -19.27 42.02
C GLY A 157 21.06 -18.04 41.68
N ALA A 158 19.84 -18.05 42.25
CA ALA A 158 18.96 -16.91 42.61
C ALA A 158 17.93 -16.38 41.57
N LYS A 159 16.65 -16.66 41.85
CA LYS A 159 15.45 -15.94 41.35
C LYS A 159 15.17 -14.68 42.22
N PRO A 160 14.08 -13.92 42.00
CA PRO A 160 14.06 -12.58 41.40
C PRO A 160 13.73 -11.46 42.42
N ARG A 161 14.01 -10.19 42.10
CA ARG A 161 13.41 -9.05 42.84
C ARG A 161 12.90 -7.97 41.88
N PRO A 162 11.68 -7.44 42.10
CA PRO A 162 11.04 -6.47 41.21
C PRO A 162 11.49 -5.04 41.54
N ARG A 163 11.73 -4.21 40.52
CA ARG A 163 11.83 -2.76 40.68
C ARG A 163 11.11 -2.04 39.54
N LYS A 164 9.87 -1.70 39.85
CA LYS A 164 9.13 -0.48 39.55
C LYS A 164 9.11 -0.02 38.09
N THR A 165 8.00 -0.37 37.44
CA THR A 165 7.33 0.42 36.41
C THR A 165 7.16 1.87 36.89
N GLU A 166 7.70 2.83 36.16
CA GLU A 166 7.16 4.19 36.11
C GLU A 166 6.82 4.46 34.65
N GLU A 167 5.55 4.25 34.32
CA GLU A 167 4.92 4.83 33.14
C GLU A 167 4.87 6.33 33.36
N LEU A 168 5.60 7.09 32.54
CA LEU A 168 5.34 8.51 32.40
C LEU A 168 4.14 8.63 31.47
N GLU A 169 3.05 9.23 31.97
CA GLU A 169 1.78 9.43 31.24
C GLU A 169 1.87 10.35 30.02
N ASP A 170 3.05 10.90 29.71
CA ASP A 170 3.21 11.78 28.57
C ASP A 170 4.59 11.54 27.95
N GLY A 171 4.64 10.67 26.94
CA GLY A 171 5.81 10.31 26.15
C GLY A 171 6.32 11.46 25.26
N TRP A 172 6.42 12.68 25.80
CA TRP A 172 6.91 13.86 25.10
C TRP A 172 8.03 14.53 25.90
N THR A 173 9.24 14.46 25.36
CA THR A 173 10.39 15.21 25.87
C THR A 173 10.36 16.63 25.32
N LYS A 174 10.27 17.62 26.21
CA LYS A 174 10.36 19.05 25.86
C LYS A 174 11.80 19.41 25.51
N VAL A 175 12.04 19.82 24.27
CA VAL A 175 13.32 20.40 23.83
C VAL A 175 13.46 21.81 24.41
N LEU A 176 14.59 22.06 25.07
CA LEU A 176 15.07 23.40 25.42
C LEU A 176 16.14 23.83 24.41
#